data_AF-A0A917ERM8-F1
#
_entry.id   AF-A0A917ERM8-F1
#
_cell.length_a   1.000
_cell.length_b   1.000
_cell.length_c   1.000
_cell.angle_alpha   90.00
_cell.angle_beta   90.00
_cell.angle_gamma   90.00
#
_symmetry.space_group_name_H-M   'P 1'
#
loop_
_entity.id
_entity.type
_entity.pdbx_description
1 polymer ?
#
loop_
_entity_poly.entity_id
_entity_poly.type
_entity_poly.pdbx_seq_one_letter_code
_entity_poly.pdbx_strand_id
1 'polypeptide(L)'
;MRKRNTQAFTFLSWVSFVCAFAGMLVGIYTLEEPLSVKGYYLIGTLFLTMSCFVLQKTIRDNEEDKLEQEHIQKRSQVVKEEQVKQ
;
A
#
# COMPACT_ATOMS: atom_id res chain seq x y z
N MET A 1 -17.06 7.53 10.96
CA MET A 1 -15.95 7.33 9.99
C MET A 1 -16.53 7.28 8.58
N ARG A 2 -16.30 8.30 7.74
CA ARG A 2 -16.74 8.30 6.33
C ARG A 2 -15.82 7.34 5.57
N LYS A 3 -16.30 6.16 5.17
CA LYS A 3 -15.52 5.25 4.30
C LYS A 3 -15.26 5.97 2.98
N ARG A 4 -13.99 6.25 2.68
CA ARG A 4 -13.57 6.91 1.43
C ARG A 4 -13.85 6.05 0.20
N ASN A 5 -13.92 4.72 0.38
CA ASN A 5 -14.02 3.75 -0.70
C ASN A 5 -15.28 2.88 -0.51
N THR A 6 -16.10 2.76 -1.55
CA THR A 6 -17.23 1.83 -1.60
C THR A 6 -16.72 0.40 -1.53
N GLN A 7 -17.46 -0.50 -0.87
CA GLN A 7 -17.11 -1.92 -0.75
C GLN A 7 -16.79 -2.58 -2.10
N ALA A 8 -17.45 -2.15 -3.18
CA ALA A 8 -17.20 -2.60 -4.54
C ALA A 8 -15.76 -2.33 -5.02
N PHE A 9 -15.18 -1.17 -4.72
CA PHE A 9 -13.80 -0.84 -5.12
C PHE A 9 -12.78 -1.67 -4.35
N THR A 10 -13.00 -1.88 -3.04
CA THR A 10 -12.14 -2.75 -2.23
C THR A 10 -12.17 -4.19 -2.74
N PHE A 11 -13.35 -4.69 -3.11
CA PHE A 11 -13.49 -6.02 -3.70
C PHE A 11 -12.78 -6.13 -5.04
N LEU A 12 -12.98 -5.15 -5.93
CA LEU A 12 -12.31 -5.13 -7.24
C LEU A 12 -10.79 -5.12 -7.13
N SER A 13 -10.22 -4.33 -6.22
CA SER A 13 -8.77 -4.30 -5.99
C SER A 13 -8.21 -5.62 -5.49
N TRP A 14 -8.96 -6.33 -4.62
CA TRP A 14 -8.51 -7.62 -4.11
C TRP A 14 -8.61 -8.71 -5.19
N VAL A 15 -9.71 -8.72 -5.96
CA VAL A 15 -9.89 -9.65 -7.08
C VAL A 15 -8.82 -9.44 -8.15
N SER A 16 -8.52 -8.19 -8.53
CA SER A 16 -7.49 -7.90 -9.53
C SER A 16 -6.10 -8.35 -9.08
N PHE A 17 -5.76 -8.12 -7.80
CA PHE A 17 -4.51 -8.61 -7.23
C PHE A 17 -4.42 -10.13 -7.26
N VAL A 18 -5.46 -10.84 -6.79
CA VAL A 18 -5.48 -12.30 -6.78
C VAL A 18 -5.42 -12.86 -8.20
N CYS A 19 -6.13 -12.26 -9.14
CA CYS A 19 -6.11 -12.67 -10.55
C CYS A 19 -4.71 -12.50 -11.17
N ALA A 20 -4.05 -11.36 -10.94
CA ALA A 20 -2.70 -11.11 -11.45
C ALA A 20 -1.68 -12.06 -10.82
N PHE A 21 -1.75 -12.26 -9.50
CA PHE A 21 -0.85 -13.16 -8.78
C PHE A 21 -1.03 -14.62 -9.21
N ALA A 22 -2.28 -15.07 -9.36
CA ALA A 22 -2.59 -16.40 -9.87
C ALA A 22 -2.10 -16.58 -11.31
N GLY A 23 -2.29 -15.59 -12.18
CA GLY A 23 -1.78 -15.61 -13.55
C GLY A 23 -0.26 -15.77 -13.60
N MET A 24 0.47 -15.10 -12.70
CA MET A 24 1.93 -15.26 -12.59
C MET A 24 2.32 -16.68 -12.16
N LEU A 25 1.64 -17.25 -11.16
CA LEU A 25 1.89 -18.62 -10.71
C LEU A 25 1.59 -19.66 -11.80
N VAL A 26 0.49 -19.48 -12.55
CA VAL A 26 0.16 -20.34 -13.70
C VAL A 26 1.24 -20.22 -14.77
N GLY A 27 1.72 -19.01 -15.08
CA GLY A 27 2.81 -18.79 -16.03
C GLY A 27 4.10 -19.53 -15.63
N ILE A 28 4.47 -19.49 -14.34
CA ILE A 28 5.63 -20.24 -13.83
C ILE A 28 5.40 -21.76 -13.89
N TYR A 29 4.17 -22.23 -13.64
CA TYR A 29 3.84 -23.65 -13.68
C TYR A 29 3.93 -24.23 -15.10
N THR A 30 3.39 -23.50 -16.10
CA THR A 30 3.41 -23.91 -17.50
C THR A 30 4.80 -23.84 -18.14
N LEU A 31 5.73 -23.06 -17.58
CA LEU A 31 7.08 -22.93 -18.12
C LEU A 31 7.81 -24.30 -18.09
N GLU A 32 8.37 -24.77 -19.19
CA GLU A 32 9.12 -26.05 -19.25
C GLU A 32 10.62 -25.85 -18.99
N GLU A 33 10.94 -25.32 -17.82
CA GLU A 33 12.32 -25.03 -17.38
C GLU A 33 12.71 -25.88 -16.16
N PRO A 34 14.02 -26.08 -15.89
CA PRO A 34 14.47 -26.84 -14.73
C PRO A 34 14.04 -26.17 -13.43
N LEU A 35 13.88 -26.98 -12.38
CA LEU A 35 13.33 -26.54 -11.09
C LEU A 35 14.10 -25.36 -10.47
N SER A 36 15.43 -25.30 -10.70
CA SER A 36 16.29 -24.20 -10.25
C SER A 36 15.87 -22.85 -10.85
N VAL A 37 15.59 -22.81 -12.15
CA VAL A 37 15.18 -21.59 -12.86
C VAL A 37 13.76 -21.18 -12.46
N LYS A 38 12.85 -22.15 -12.33
CA LYS A 38 11.49 -21.89 -11.81
C LYS A 38 11.51 -21.29 -10.40
N GLY A 39 12.37 -21.82 -9.53
CA GLY A 39 12.56 -21.32 -8.17
C GLY A 39 13.05 -19.86 -8.15
N TYR A 40 13.99 -19.52 -9.04
CA TYR A 40 14.47 -18.14 -9.18
C TYR A 40 13.33 -17.15 -9.51
N TYR A 41 12.47 -17.49 -10.49
CA TYR A 41 11.31 -16.66 -10.83
C TYR A 41 10.29 -16.55 -9.71
N LEU A 42 10.05 -17.64 -8.97
CA LEU A 42 9.11 -17.66 -7.85
C LEU A 42 9.59 -16.77 -6.70
N ILE A 43 10.86 -16.88 -6.31
CA ILE A 43 11.45 -16.05 -5.25
C ILE A 43 11.47 -14.58 -5.68
N GLY A 44 11.84 -14.27 -6.92
CA GLY A 44 11.82 -12.91 -7.46
C GLY A 44 10.42 -12.29 -7.43
N THR A 45 9.40 -13.06 -7.82
CA THR A 45 7.99 -12.63 -7.79
C THR A 45 7.53 -12.33 -6.36
N LEU A 46 7.84 -13.21 -5.40
CA LEU A 46 7.48 -13.00 -3.99
C LEU A 46 8.20 -11.78 -3.41
N PHE A 47 9.50 -11.64 -3.67
CA PHE A 47 10.31 -10.52 -3.19
C PHE A 47 9.79 -9.18 -3.73
N LEU A 48 9.51 -9.11 -5.04
CA LEU A 48 8.96 -7.92 -5.68
C LEU A 48 7.58 -7.56 -5.10
N THR A 49 6.71 -8.56 -4.91
CA THR A 49 5.36 -8.37 -4.36
C THR A 49 5.42 -7.82 -2.92
N MET A 50 6.27 -8.40 -2.07
CA MET A 50 6.44 -7.94 -0.70
C MET A 50 7.05 -6.53 -0.63
N SER A 51 8.04 -6.23 -1.48
CA SER A 51 8.62 -4.90 -1.60
C SER A 51 7.55 -3.85 -1.96
N CYS A 52 6.69 -4.16 -2.93
CA CYS A 52 5.59 -3.28 -3.31
C CYS A 52 4.61 -3.05 -2.15
N PHE A 53 4.26 -4.07 -1.37
CA PHE A 53 3.40 -3.92 -0.21
C PHE A 53 4.01 -3.10 0.91
N VAL A 54 5.31 -3.23 1.17
CA VAL A 54 6.00 -2.38 2.16
C VAL A 54 5.99 -0.94 1.69
N LEU A 55 6.34 -0.70 0.42
CA LEU A 55 6.32 0.63 -0.18
C LEU A 55 4.92 1.29 -0.08
N GLN A 56 3.86 0.54 -0.40
CA GLN A 56 2.48 1.01 -0.27
C GLN A 56 2.10 1.39 1.16
N LYS A 57 2.58 0.64 2.17
CA LYS A 57 2.38 0.99 3.58
C LYS A 57 3.15 2.27 3.92
N THR A 58 4.45 2.32 3.61
CA THR A 58 5.29 3.49 3.89
C THR A 58 4.75 4.78 3.26
N ILE A 59 4.23 4.72 2.03
CA ILE A 59 3.62 5.89 1.38
C ILE A 59 2.37 6.35 2.14
N ARG A 60 1.50 5.41 2.56
CA ARG A 60 0.30 5.72 3.33
C ARG A 60 0.63 6.31 4.69
N ASP A 61 1.56 5.69 5.41
CA ASP A 61 1.98 6.12 6.74
C ASP A 61 2.56 7.55 6.65
N ASN A 62 3.40 7.83 5.64
CA ASN A 62 3.92 9.18 5.38
C ASN A 62 2.83 10.22 5.02
N GLU A 63 1.73 9.80 4.39
CA GLU A 63 0.58 10.68 4.11
C GLU A 63 -0.19 10.98 5.40
N GLU A 64 -0.39 9.98 6.26
CA GLU A 64 -1.05 10.13 7.57
C GLU A 64 -0.23 11.05 8.49
N ASP A 65 1.09 10.85 8.58
CA ASP A 65 2.00 11.68 9.38
C ASP A 65 1.95 13.17 8.98
N LYS A 66 1.88 13.48 7.67
CA LYS A 66 1.78 14.86 7.18
C LYS A 66 0.49 15.53 7.63
N LEU A 67 -0.63 14.81 7.58
CA LEU A 67 -1.93 15.32 8.01
C LEU A 67 -1.94 15.59 9.53
N GLU A 68 -1.30 14.72 10.31
CA GLU A 68 -1.15 14.94 11.75
C GLU A 68 -0.30 16.17 12.05
N GLN A 69 0.80 16.39 11.34
CA GLN A 69 1.62 17.60 11.48
C GLN A 69 0.85 18.88 11.16
N GLU A 70 0.05 18.89 10.09
CA GLU A 70 -0.80 20.04 9.77
C GLU A 70 -1.81 20.35 10.88
N HIS A 71 -2.44 19.33 11.47
CA HIS A 71 -3.39 19.51 12.58
C HIS A 71 -2.71 20.06 13.84
N ILE A 72 -1.54 19.55 14.19
CA ILE A 72 -0.76 20.03 15.34
C ILE A 72 -0.33 21.48 15.11
N GLN A 73 0.10 21.82 13.89
CA GLN A 73 0.52 23.18 13.55
C GLN A 73 -0.66 24.17 13.59
N LYS A 74 -1.81 23.82 13.01
CA LYS A 74 -3.04 24.64 13.09
C LYS A 74 -3.48 24.88 14.52
N ARG A 75 -3.52 23.83 15.35
CA ARG A 75 -3.87 23.94 16.77
C ARG A 75 -2.90 24.85 17.54
N SER A 76 -1.60 24.74 17.26
CA SER A 76 -0.58 25.61 17.86
C SER A 76 -0.74 27.07 17.44
N GLN A 77 -1.18 27.33 16.21
CA GLN A 77 -1.49 28.67 15.71
C GLN A 77 -2.70 29.28 16.43
N VAL A 78 -3.79 28.52 16.57
CA VAL A 78 -5.00 28.98 17.27
C VAL A 78 -4.70 29.34 18.72
N VAL A 79 -3.94 28.51 19.44
CA VAL A 79 -3.52 28.82 20.82
C VAL A 79 -2.72 30.12 20.87
N LYS A 80 -1.78 30.34 19.93
CA LYS A 80 -1.02 31.60 19.86
C LYS A 80 -1.93 32.80 19.61
N GLU A 81 -2.91 32.68 18.71
CA GLU A 81 -3.89 33.74 18.45
C GLU A 81 -4.77 34.05 19.67
N GLU A 82 -5.19 33.04 20.43
CA GLU A 82 -5.96 33.22 21.66
C GLU A 82 -5.13 33.92 22.74
N GLN A 83 -3.83 33.58 22.88
CA GLN A 83 -2.94 34.25 23.84
C GLN A 83 -2.62 35.70 23.47
N VAL A 84 -2.65 36.06 22.18
CA VAL A 84 -2.41 37.45 21.73
C VAL A 84 -3.64 38.34 21.90
N LYS A 85 -4.85 37.76 21.92
CA LYS A 85 -6.10 38.49 22.12
C LYS A 85 -6.47 38.73 23.59
N GLN A 86 -5.82 38.02 24.51
CA GLN A 86 -5.91 38.25 25.95
C GLN A 86 -4.82 39.21 26.43
#